data_AF-A0A7C0YL81-F1
#
_entry.id   AF-A0A7C0YL81-F1
#
_cell.length_a   1.000
_cell.length_b   1.000
_cell.length_c   1.000
_cell.angle_alpha   90.00
_cell.angle_beta   90.00
_cell.angle_gamma   90.00
#
_symmetry.space_group_name_H-M   'P 1'
#
loop_
_entity.id
_entity.type
_entity.pdbx_description
1 polymer ?
#
loop_
_entity_poly.entity_id
_entity_poly.type
_entity_poly.pdbx_seq_one_letter_code
_entity_poly.pdbx_strand_id
1 'polypeptide(L)'
;MKLKLSFLNILLIVLVLLVSTSVFAFWGGSESNSDIKEDEKNINEVILNNDGLIFRINSEASTVSEFINEQGISVSDNDSITPSVEAKIFSGSRIIILRAKKITITADGEEIESYTLHKIIKNAILENSLVLSDVDIVHPSRSSLVHNGIEIKITRVNIEEKIVKKDIDFKI
;
A
#
# COMPACT_ATOMS: atom_id res chain seq x y z
N MET A 1 5.45 70.59 -39.76
CA MET A 1 4.04 71.05 -39.83
C MET A 1 3.61 71.41 -38.41
N LYS A 2 3.54 72.71 -38.06
CA LYS A 2 3.26 73.17 -36.69
C LYS A 2 1.74 73.21 -36.46
N LEU A 3 1.20 72.33 -35.62
CA LEU A 3 -0.21 72.41 -35.20
C LEU A 3 -0.39 73.66 -34.31
N LYS A 4 -1.19 74.62 -34.76
CA LYS A 4 -1.70 75.70 -33.91
C LYS A 4 -2.97 75.20 -33.23
N LEU A 5 -2.87 74.73 -31.99
CA LEU A 5 -4.05 74.53 -31.16
C LEU A 5 -4.49 75.89 -30.60
N SER A 6 -5.74 76.28 -30.90
CA SER A 6 -6.42 77.40 -30.24
C SER A 6 -6.59 77.09 -28.75
N PHE A 7 -6.53 78.11 -27.89
CA PHE A 7 -6.74 77.99 -26.44
C PHE A 7 -8.06 77.26 -26.10
N LEU A 8 -9.09 77.43 -26.95
CA LEU A 8 -10.38 76.77 -26.82
C LEU A 8 -10.32 75.25 -27.06
N ASN A 9 -9.42 74.79 -27.94
CA ASN A 9 -9.24 73.36 -28.24
C ASN A 9 -8.43 72.65 -27.14
N ILE A 10 -7.52 73.36 -26.47
CA ILE A 10 -6.79 72.81 -25.31
C ILE A 10 -7.74 72.66 -24.11
N LEU A 11 -8.63 73.63 -23.89
CA LEU A 11 -9.61 73.59 -22.80
C LEU A 11 -10.60 72.42 -22.95
N LEU A 12 -11.03 72.11 -24.19
CA LEU A 12 -11.94 70.99 -24.47
C LEU A 12 -11.26 69.62 -24.23
N ILE A 13 -9.97 69.48 -24.58
CA ILE A 13 -9.23 68.22 -24.39
C ILE A 13 -8.99 67.92 -22.90
N VAL A 14 -8.71 68.95 -22.09
CA VAL A 14 -8.52 68.78 -20.64
C VAL A 14 -9.83 68.38 -19.94
N LEU A 15 -10.97 68.88 -20.42
CA LEU A 15 -12.29 68.56 -19.85
C LEU A 15 -12.72 67.11 -20.12
N VAL A 16 -12.40 66.57 -21.31
CA VAL A 16 -12.65 65.16 -21.64
C VAL A 16 -11.79 64.20 -20.80
N LEU A 17 -10.54 64.57 -20.50
CA LEU A 17 -9.67 63.74 -19.66
C LEU A 17 -10.14 63.68 -18.20
N LEU A 18 -10.64 64.78 -17.63
CA LEU A 18 -11.15 64.82 -16.26
C LEU A 18 -12.43 64.00 -16.05
N VAL A 19 -13.32 63.94 -17.06
CA VAL A 19 -14.51 63.08 -16.98
C VAL A 19 -14.14 61.60 -17.11
N SER A 20 -13.10 61.26 -17.90
CA SER A 20 -12.64 59.87 -18.05
C SER A 20 -12.11 59.26 -16.75
N THR A 21 -11.42 60.04 -15.92
CA THR A 21 -10.91 59.56 -14.62
C THR A 21 -12.03 59.31 -13.61
N SER A 22 -13.13 60.09 -13.69
CA SER A 22 -14.29 59.90 -12.81
C SER A 22 -15.14 58.70 -13.20
N VAL A 23 -15.19 58.32 -14.48
CA VAL A 23 -15.91 57.11 -14.93
C VAL A 23 -15.16 55.82 -14.58
N PHE A 24 -13.82 55.85 -14.48
CA PHE A 24 -13.03 54.67 -14.13
C PHE A 24 -13.12 54.26 -12.64
N ALA A 25 -13.47 55.20 -11.75
CA ALA A 25 -13.67 54.91 -10.32
C ALA A 25 -15.14 54.59 -9.95
N PHE A 26 -16.06 54.71 -10.91
CA PHE A 26 -17.50 54.46 -10.72
C PHE A 26 -18.07 53.58 -11.85
N TRP A 27 -17.25 52.66 -12.36
CA TRP A 27 -17.73 51.44 -12.98
C TRP A 27 -17.14 50.26 -12.23
N GLY A 28 -17.51 50.21 -10.95
CA GLY A 28 -17.54 48.98 -10.19
C GLY A 28 -18.54 48.02 -10.85
N GLY A 29 -18.08 47.31 -11.86
CA GLY A 29 -18.41 45.91 -12.01
C GLY A 29 -17.38 45.14 -11.23
N SER A 30 -17.60 44.97 -9.93
CA SER A 30 -17.04 43.81 -9.24
C SER A 30 -17.59 42.61 -10.02
N GLU A 31 -16.77 42.01 -10.88
CA GLU A 31 -16.95 40.61 -11.20
C GLU A 31 -16.79 39.90 -9.85
N SER A 32 -17.93 39.76 -9.17
CA SER A 32 -18.23 38.62 -8.34
C SER A 32 -17.90 37.40 -9.18
N ASN A 33 -16.61 37.02 -9.14
CA ASN A 33 -16.16 35.79 -9.72
C ASN A 33 -16.85 34.71 -8.89
N SER A 34 -17.90 34.18 -9.50
CA SER A 34 -18.82 33.20 -8.94
C SER A 34 -18.01 32.12 -8.25
N ASP A 35 -18.31 31.91 -6.96
CA ASP A 35 -18.21 30.61 -6.31
C ASP A 35 -17.05 29.73 -6.80
N ILE A 36 -15.80 30.14 -6.55
CA ILE A 36 -14.82 29.11 -6.24
C ILE A 36 -15.22 28.63 -4.85
N LYS A 37 -16.18 27.70 -4.82
CA LYS A 37 -16.18 26.67 -3.80
C LYS A 37 -14.85 25.98 -4.02
N GLU A 38 -13.84 26.42 -3.29
CA GLU A 38 -12.69 25.60 -3.02
C GLU A 38 -13.31 24.42 -2.27
N ASP A 39 -13.68 23.37 -3.03
CA ASP A 39 -14.04 22.09 -2.46
C ASP A 39 -12.82 21.75 -1.61
N GLU A 40 -12.90 22.03 -0.32
CA GLU A 40 -11.85 21.84 0.65
C GLU A 40 -11.57 20.35 0.63
N LYS A 41 -10.62 19.95 -0.21
CA LYS A 41 -10.40 18.57 -0.56
C LYS A 41 -10.02 17.87 0.73
N ASN A 42 -10.85 16.95 1.17
CA ASN A 42 -10.68 16.35 2.49
C ASN A 42 -9.44 15.45 2.46
N ILE A 43 -8.32 15.98 2.93
CA ILE A 43 -7.05 15.27 3.02
C ILE A 43 -7.03 14.51 4.35
N ASN A 44 -7.05 13.19 4.27
CA ASN A 44 -6.93 12.30 5.41
C ASN A 44 -5.48 11.84 5.57
N GLU A 45 -4.93 11.90 6.79
CA GLU A 45 -3.69 11.18 7.09
C GLU A 45 -4.01 9.68 7.22
N VAL A 46 -3.37 8.84 6.43
CA VAL A 46 -3.54 7.38 6.44
C VAL A 46 -2.24 6.70 6.86
N ILE A 47 -2.35 5.75 7.78
CA ILE A 47 -1.23 4.91 8.21
C ILE A 47 -1.31 3.59 7.45
N LEU A 48 -0.46 3.44 6.44
CA LEU A 48 -0.34 2.20 5.68
C LEU A 48 0.69 1.28 6.33
N ASN A 49 0.32 0.03 6.61
CA ASN A 49 1.23 -1.05 6.95
C ASN A 49 1.25 -2.06 5.80
N ASN A 50 2.31 -2.07 5.00
CA ASN A 50 2.50 -2.99 3.88
C ASN A 50 3.52 -4.07 4.26
N ASP A 51 3.03 -5.27 4.64
CA ASP A 51 3.81 -6.41 5.14
C ASP A 51 4.80 -6.09 6.28
N GLY A 52 4.44 -5.14 7.15
CA GLY A 52 5.27 -4.67 8.27
C GLY A 52 5.97 -3.34 8.03
N LEU A 53 5.98 -2.84 6.79
CA LEU A 53 6.52 -1.52 6.45
C LEU A 53 5.45 -0.45 6.67
N ILE A 54 5.72 0.48 7.59
CA ILE A 54 4.75 1.50 8.01
C ILE A 54 5.05 2.83 7.31
N PHE A 55 4.03 3.40 6.67
CA PHE A 55 4.05 4.69 6.00
C PHE A 55 2.92 5.60 6.52
N ARG A 56 3.16 6.90 6.54
CA ARG A 56 2.14 7.94 6.79
C ARG A 56 1.95 8.73 5.53
N ILE A 57 0.73 8.72 5.00
CA ILE A 57 0.43 9.23 3.66
C ILE A 57 -0.80 10.12 3.77
N ASN A 58 -0.70 11.33 3.21
CA ASN A 58 -1.86 12.20 3.03
C ASN A 58 -2.58 11.76 1.76
N SER A 59 -3.87 11.46 1.87
CA SER A 59 -4.67 10.95 0.76
C SER A 59 -6.04 11.61 0.72
N GLU A 60 -6.56 11.73 -0.49
CA GLU A 60 -7.87 12.31 -0.77
C GLU A 60 -8.93 11.22 -0.94
N ALA A 61 -8.50 9.95 -0.87
CA ALA A 61 -9.36 8.78 -0.95
C ALA A 61 -10.39 8.76 0.17
N SER A 62 -11.62 8.41 -0.21
CA SER A 62 -12.74 8.19 0.71
C SER A 62 -12.86 6.74 1.13
N THR A 63 -12.26 5.80 0.39
CA THR A 63 -12.29 4.35 0.67
C THR A 63 -10.93 3.69 0.56
N VAL A 64 -10.77 2.51 1.16
CA VAL A 64 -9.53 1.71 1.07
C VAL A 64 -9.17 1.39 -0.39
N SER A 65 -10.15 1.06 -1.24
CA SER A 65 -9.92 0.79 -2.66
C SER A 65 -9.38 2.01 -3.40
N GLU A 66 -10.01 3.18 -3.18
CA GLU A 66 -9.52 4.44 -3.75
C GLU A 66 -8.10 4.76 -3.30
N PHE A 67 -7.79 4.56 -2.01
CA PHE A 67 -6.44 4.78 -1.48
C PHE A 67 -5.41 3.87 -2.15
N ILE A 68 -5.72 2.58 -2.27
CA ILE A 68 -4.83 1.60 -2.93
C ILE A 68 -4.55 2.02 -4.38
N ASN A 69 -5.59 2.45 -5.10
CA ASN A 69 -5.48 2.92 -6.48
C ASN A 69 -4.70 4.24 -6.60
N GLU A 70 -4.98 5.22 -5.74
CA GLU A 70 -4.31 6.51 -5.66
C GLU A 70 -2.80 6.35 -5.45
N GLN A 71 -2.42 5.42 -4.57
CA GLN A 71 -1.02 5.11 -4.26
C GLN A 71 -0.37 4.17 -5.29
N GLY A 72 -1.09 3.73 -6.33
CA GLY A 72 -0.59 2.83 -7.35
C GLY A 72 -0.18 1.45 -6.82
N ILE A 73 -0.78 1.00 -5.71
CA ILE A 73 -0.44 -0.26 -5.05
C ILE A 73 -1.14 -1.40 -5.79
N SER A 74 -0.37 -2.27 -6.44
CA SER A 74 -0.90 -3.52 -6.96
C SER A 74 -1.15 -4.52 -5.83
N VAL A 75 -2.32 -5.15 -5.80
CA VAL A 75 -2.71 -6.19 -4.83
C VAL A 75 -3.10 -7.47 -5.57
N SER A 76 -2.76 -8.60 -4.99
CA SER A 76 -3.14 -9.93 -5.49
C SER A 76 -4.41 -10.40 -4.78
N ASP A 77 -5.18 -11.30 -5.41
CA ASP A 77 -6.37 -11.92 -4.79
C ASP A 77 -6.02 -12.73 -3.53
N ASN A 78 -4.76 -13.16 -3.39
CA ASN A 78 -4.27 -13.87 -2.22
C ASN A 78 -3.81 -12.93 -1.08
N ASP A 79 -3.62 -11.64 -1.37
CA ASP A 79 -3.25 -10.67 -0.35
C ASP A 79 -4.44 -10.42 0.59
N SER A 80 -4.15 -10.13 1.86
CA SER A 80 -5.18 -9.75 2.82
C SER A 80 -5.11 -8.26 3.10
N ILE A 81 -6.23 -7.57 2.91
CA ILE A 81 -6.37 -6.13 3.15
C ILE A 81 -7.31 -5.92 4.34
N THR A 82 -6.93 -5.06 5.28
CA THR A 82 -7.76 -4.72 6.44
C THR A 82 -7.67 -3.23 6.73
N PRO A 83 -8.78 -2.50 6.86
CA PRO A 83 -10.18 -2.96 6.73
C PRO A 83 -10.55 -3.33 5.28
N SER A 84 -11.81 -3.73 5.01
CA SER A 84 -12.24 -4.13 3.67
C SER A 84 -12.04 -3.02 2.64
N VAL A 85 -11.97 -3.36 1.36
CA VAL A 85 -11.67 -2.40 0.30
C VAL A 85 -12.75 -1.32 0.14
N GLU A 86 -13.98 -1.58 0.58
CA GLU A 86 -15.11 -0.63 0.60
C GLU A 86 -15.17 0.21 1.88
N ALA A 87 -14.35 -0.09 2.89
CA ALA A 87 -14.36 0.64 4.15
C ALA A 87 -13.98 2.10 3.93
N LYS A 88 -14.73 2.99 4.59
CA LYS A 88 -14.44 4.43 4.54
C LYS A 88 -13.14 4.77 5.27
N ILE A 89 -12.40 5.72 4.71
CA ILE A 89 -11.21 6.28 5.31
C ILE A 89 -11.55 7.61 5.98
N PHE A 90 -10.94 7.82 7.15
CA PHE A 90 -10.89 9.08 7.88
C PHE A 90 -9.44 9.38 8.27
N SER A 91 -9.12 10.61 8.59
CA SER A 91 -7.80 10.96 9.11
C SER A 91 -7.43 10.12 10.35
N GLY A 92 -6.22 9.56 10.37
CA GLY A 92 -5.75 8.58 11.33
C GLY A 92 -6.08 7.12 11.02
N SER A 93 -6.79 6.82 9.92
CA SER A 93 -7.13 5.44 9.55
C SER A 93 -5.89 4.59 9.34
N ARG A 94 -5.97 3.31 9.72
CA ARG A 94 -4.89 2.34 9.53
C ARG A 94 -5.31 1.30 8.51
N ILE A 95 -4.55 1.19 7.44
CA ILE A 95 -4.71 0.18 6.40
C ILE A 95 -3.56 -0.81 6.53
N ILE A 96 -3.87 -2.09 6.60
CA ILE A 96 -2.91 -3.18 6.68
C ILE A 96 -3.05 -4.02 5.43
N ILE A 97 -1.95 -4.19 4.70
CA ILE A 97 -1.85 -5.09 3.55
C ILE A 97 -0.85 -6.18 3.94
N LEU A 98 -1.33 -7.41 4.10
CA LEU A 98 -0.49 -8.59 4.27
C LEU A 98 -0.29 -9.23 2.91
N ARG A 99 0.98 -9.38 2.52
CA ARG A 99 1.36 -9.91 1.21
C ARG A 99 1.47 -11.42 1.25
N ALA A 100 0.72 -12.08 0.36
CA ALA A 100 0.83 -13.50 0.15
C ALA A 100 2.15 -13.85 -0.52
N LYS A 101 2.81 -14.88 0.01
CA LYS A 101 4.04 -15.43 -0.56
C LYS A 101 3.69 -16.76 -1.22
N LYS A 102 3.97 -16.88 -2.52
CA LYS A 102 3.92 -18.16 -3.21
C LYS A 102 5.04 -19.04 -2.64
N ILE A 103 4.71 -20.26 -2.25
CA ILE A 103 5.64 -21.25 -1.73
C ILE A 103 5.42 -22.56 -2.47
N THR A 104 6.48 -23.37 -2.53
CA THR A 104 6.44 -24.74 -3.02
C THR A 104 6.91 -25.65 -1.92
N ILE A 105 6.10 -26.64 -1.53
CA ILE A 105 6.44 -27.62 -0.50
C ILE A 105 6.60 -28.99 -1.16
N THR A 106 7.77 -29.59 -1.05
CA THR A 106 8.03 -30.97 -1.46
C THR A 106 8.05 -31.87 -0.22
N ALA A 107 7.09 -32.78 -0.12
CA ALA A 107 6.97 -33.74 0.97
C ALA A 107 6.41 -35.05 0.43
N ASP A 108 6.86 -36.17 0.98
CA ASP A 108 6.25 -37.49 0.71
C ASP A 108 6.20 -37.89 -0.78
N GLY A 109 7.11 -37.32 -1.60
CA GLY A 109 7.19 -37.54 -3.05
C GLY A 109 6.27 -36.64 -3.88
N GLU A 110 5.50 -35.76 -3.24
CA GLU A 110 4.58 -34.82 -3.86
C GLU A 110 5.09 -33.38 -3.76
N GLU A 111 4.63 -32.54 -4.69
CA GLU A 111 4.91 -31.11 -4.73
C GLU A 111 3.59 -30.34 -4.58
N ILE A 112 3.55 -29.43 -3.60
CA ILE A 112 2.37 -28.63 -3.27
C ILE A 112 2.73 -27.15 -3.49
N GLU A 113 2.11 -26.53 -4.48
CA GLU A 113 2.14 -25.08 -4.63
C GLU A 113 1.04 -24.44 -3.77
N SER A 114 1.39 -23.41 -3.01
CA SER A 114 0.45 -22.73 -2.12
C SER A 114 0.82 -21.26 -1.93
N TYR A 115 -0.11 -20.49 -1.38
CA TYR A 115 0.11 -19.11 -0.95
C TYR A 115 -0.06 -19.03 0.56
N THR A 116 0.86 -18.34 1.24
CA THR A 116 0.79 -18.16 2.69
C THR A 116 0.95 -16.70 3.08
N LEU A 117 0.22 -16.29 4.11
CA LEU A 117 0.41 -15.02 4.81
C LEU A 117 1.41 -15.14 5.98
N HIS A 118 1.81 -16.36 6.33
CA HIS A 118 2.71 -16.60 7.44
C HIS A 118 4.14 -16.16 7.14
N LYS A 119 4.82 -15.66 8.16
CA LYS A 119 6.22 -15.23 8.07
C LYS A 119 7.22 -16.36 8.26
N ILE A 120 6.82 -17.48 8.86
CA ILE A 120 7.72 -18.58 9.26
C ILE A 120 7.32 -19.88 8.58
N ILE A 121 8.32 -20.61 8.06
CA ILE A 121 8.15 -21.86 7.31
C ILE A 121 7.29 -22.88 8.07
N LYS A 122 7.54 -23.08 9.38
CA LYS A 122 6.74 -24.02 10.21
C LYS A 122 5.24 -23.76 10.11
N ASN A 123 4.83 -22.50 10.16
CA ASN A 123 3.41 -22.14 10.15
C ASN A 123 2.81 -22.31 8.74
N ALA A 124 3.58 -21.97 7.71
CA ALA A 124 3.18 -22.20 6.32
C ALA A 124 3.02 -23.69 6.00
N ILE A 125 3.88 -24.56 6.55
CA ILE A 125 3.75 -26.02 6.42
C ILE A 125 2.47 -26.50 7.12
N LEU A 126 2.22 -26.04 8.34
CA LEU A 126 1.02 -26.42 9.10
C LEU A 126 -0.29 -25.97 8.43
N GLU A 127 -0.31 -24.78 7.83
CA GLU A 127 -1.45 -24.26 7.05
C GLU A 127 -1.82 -25.18 5.87
N ASN A 128 -0.84 -25.89 5.31
CA ASN A 128 -1.04 -26.89 4.25
C ASN A 128 -1.34 -28.29 4.82
N SER A 129 -1.79 -28.40 6.07
CA SER A 129 -2.15 -29.66 6.76
C SER A 129 -1.00 -30.68 6.87
N LEU A 130 0.25 -30.25 6.71
CA LEU A 130 1.43 -31.09 6.90
C LEU A 130 1.91 -30.98 8.35
N VAL A 131 1.67 -32.03 9.13
CA VAL A 131 2.18 -32.10 10.50
C VAL A 131 3.62 -32.65 10.47
N LEU A 132 4.55 -31.92 11.09
CA LEU A 132 5.94 -32.33 11.22
C LEU A 132 6.15 -33.11 12.51
N SER A 133 6.87 -34.22 12.43
CA SER A 133 7.47 -34.85 13.61
C SER A 133 8.65 -34.01 14.13
N ASP A 134 9.03 -34.20 15.38
CA ASP A 134 10.20 -33.53 15.95
C ASP A 134 11.49 -33.89 15.21
N VAL A 135 11.57 -35.13 14.73
CA VAL A 135 12.74 -35.66 14.01
C VAL A 135 12.71 -35.41 12.50
N ASP A 136 11.62 -34.89 11.94
CA ASP A 136 11.53 -34.56 10.52
C ASP A 136 12.48 -33.41 10.17
N ILE A 137 13.16 -33.55 9.03
CA ILE A 137 14.11 -32.55 8.55
C ILE A 137 13.41 -31.65 7.55
N VAL A 138 13.53 -30.33 7.76
CA VAL A 138 12.98 -29.31 6.86
C VAL A 138 14.12 -28.44 6.35
N HIS A 139 14.15 -28.24 5.04
CA HIS A 139 15.08 -27.32 4.38
C HIS A 139 14.31 -26.33 3.50
N PRO A 140 14.49 -25.00 3.65
CA PRO A 140 15.22 -24.32 4.73
C PRO A 140 14.65 -24.63 6.12
N SER A 141 15.34 -24.19 7.18
CA SER A 141 14.93 -24.48 8.56
C SER A 141 13.45 -24.14 8.80
N ARG A 142 12.76 -24.94 9.62
CA ARG A 142 11.37 -24.68 10.03
C ARG A 142 11.18 -23.29 10.69
N SER A 143 12.24 -22.69 11.22
CA SER A 143 12.23 -21.34 11.81
C SER A 143 12.62 -20.22 10.83
N SER A 144 13.01 -20.55 9.60
CA SER A 144 13.38 -19.56 8.60
C SER A 144 12.17 -18.75 8.13
N LEU A 145 12.46 -17.54 7.66
CA LEU A 145 11.45 -16.66 7.10
C LEU A 145 10.96 -17.17 5.73
N VAL A 146 9.69 -16.96 5.46
CA VAL A 146 9.08 -17.19 4.15
C VAL A 146 9.29 -15.96 3.27
N HIS A 147 9.70 -16.19 2.02
CA HIS A 147 9.68 -15.19 0.96
C HIS A 147 9.01 -15.78 -0.28
N ASN A 148 8.68 -14.93 -1.25
CA ASN A 148 8.03 -15.38 -2.48
C ASN A 148 8.95 -16.32 -3.26
N GLY A 149 8.38 -17.40 -3.80
CA GLY A 149 9.09 -18.44 -4.57
C GLY A 149 10.01 -19.33 -3.73
N ILE A 150 9.83 -19.37 -2.40
CA ILE A 150 10.63 -20.27 -1.56
C ILE A 150 10.23 -21.73 -1.77
N GLU A 151 11.23 -22.58 -1.95
CA GLU A 151 11.07 -24.03 -2.00
C GLU A 151 11.37 -24.63 -0.63
N ILE A 152 10.46 -25.45 -0.12
CA ILE A 152 10.51 -26.07 1.19
C ILE A 152 10.52 -27.57 1.00
N LYS A 153 11.61 -28.23 1.36
CA LYS A 153 11.76 -29.68 1.29
C LYS A 153 11.63 -30.31 2.67
N ILE A 154 10.73 -31.27 2.79
CA ILE A 154 10.51 -32.04 4.01
C ILE A 154 11.02 -33.47 3.77
N THR A 155 11.88 -33.95 4.68
CA THR A 155 12.37 -35.34 4.69
C THR A 155 11.88 -36.02 5.96
N ARG A 156 11.04 -37.04 5.80
CA ARG A 156 10.51 -37.83 6.92
C ARG A 156 11.59 -38.72 7.52
N VAL A 157 11.70 -38.71 8.85
CA VAL A 157 12.66 -39.54 9.58
C VAL A 157 11.89 -40.50 10.51
N ASN A 158 12.09 -41.80 10.29
CA ASN A 158 11.55 -42.85 11.16
C ASN A 158 12.68 -43.48 11.98
N ILE A 159 12.50 -43.59 13.29
CA ILE A 159 13.48 -44.18 14.21
C ILE A 159 12.91 -45.49 14.74
N GLU A 160 13.61 -46.59 14.48
CA GLU A 160 13.25 -47.93 14.95
C GLU A 160 14.38 -48.52 15.79
N GLU A 161 14.07 -48.94 17.02
CA GLU A 161 15.02 -49.68 17.85
C GLU A 161 14.97 -51.16 17.51
N LYS A 162 16.11 -51.71 17.08
CA LYS A 162 16.25 -53.14 16.78
C LYS A 162 17.10 -53.84 17.84
N ILE A 163 16.48 -54.74 18.60
CA ILE A 163 17.20 -55.61 19.53
C ILE A 163 17.88 -56.72 18.74
N VAL A 164 19.22 -56.75 18.77
CA VAL A 164 20.03 -57.80 18.15
C VAL A 164 20.63 -58.67 19.25
N LYS A 165 20.33 -59.97 19.24
CA LYS A 165 21.00 -60.94 20.13
C LYS A 165 22.45 -61.08 19.68
N LYS A 166 23.38 -60.83 20.59
CA LYS A 166 24.81 -61.08 20.38
C LYS A 166 25.27 -62.15 21.37
N ASP A 167 25.84 -63.22 20.83
CA ASP A 167 26.49 -64.23 21.66
C ASP A 167 27.73 -63.62 22.31
N ILE A 168 27.91 -63.86 23.61
CA ILE A 168 29.09 -63.42 24.36
C ILE A 168 29.89 -64.64 24.79
N ASP A 169 31.20 -64.63 24.51
CA ASP A 169 32.10 -65.68 24.95
C ASP A 169 32.27 -65.64 26.47
N PHE A 170 32.03 -66.77 27.13
CA PHE A 170 32.23 -66.91 28.57
C PHE A 170 33.72 -67.13 28.85
N LYS A 171 34.34 -66.24 29.64
CA LYS A 171 35.74 -66.40 30.09
C LYS A 171 35.75 -67.14 31.43
N ILE A 172 36.33 -68.34 31.44
CA ILE A 172 36.56 -69.19 32.62
C ILE A 172 37.75 -68.63 33.42
#